data_AF-A0A183TMW2-F1
#
_entry.id   AF-A0A183TMW2-F1
#
_cell.length_a   1.000
_cell.length_b   1.000
_cell.length_c   1.000
_cell.angle_alpha   90.00
_cell.angle_beta   90.00
_cell.angle_gamma   90.00
#
_symmetry.space_group_name_H-M   'P 1'
#
loop_
_entity.id
_entity.type
_entity.pdbx_description
1 polymer ?
#
loop_
_entity_poly.entity_id
_entity_poly.type
_entity_poly.pdbx_seq_one_letter_code
_entity_poly.pdbx_strand_id
1 'polypeptide(L)'
;MRLRLQPRRRPQDKRPPGKLNTLLLNLLAHCFDFSNQITEKLKDLHAPADNATVETRWCQLRNVIRSIALKFLERAHRQHQDWFDDNDANISKLLAEKNGLHKAYMDLRIDATKAAFFRCRRLVQQRLRRCRMPE
;
A
#
# COMPACT_ATOMS: atom_id res chain seq x y z
N MET A 1 22.82 36.29 -3.84
CA MET A 1 21.42 35.79 -3.97
C MET A 1 21.41 34.26 -4.03
N ARG A 2 20.71 33.57 -3.13
CA ARG A 2 20.68 32.10 -3.05
C ARG A 2 19.29 31.60 -3.47
N LEU A 3 19.10 31.37 -4.78
CA LEU A 3 17.84 30.90 -5.35
C LEU A 3 17.57 29.45 -4.91
N ARG A 4 16.59 29.26 -4.01
CA ARG A 4 16.15 27.93 -3.57
C ARG A 4 15.08 27.41 -4.54
N LEU A 5 15.50 26.72 -5.60
CA LEU A 5 14.58 25.96 -6.44
C LEU A 5 14.11 24.71 -5.67
N GLN A 6 12.81 24.68 -5.32
CA GLN A 6 12.17 23.51 -4.72
C GLN A 6 12.09 22.38 -5.76
N PRO A 7 12.59 21.17 -5.47
CA PRO A 7 12.39 20.03 -6.35
C PRO A 7 10.90 19.72 -6.46
N ARG A 8 10.37 19.70 -7.69
CA ARG A 8 8.97 19.35 -7.98
C ARG A 8 8.69 17.95 -7.41
N ARG A 9 7.86 17.85 -6.37
CA ARG A 9 7.36 16.56 -5.89
C ARG A 9 6.58 15.92 -7.03
N ARG A 10 6.87 14.66 -7.38
CA ARG A 10 5.99 13.88 -8.27
C ARG A 10 4.59 13.94 -7.67
N PRO A 11 3.53 14.20 -8.47
CA PRO A 11 2.17 14.02 -8.01
C PRO A 11 2.09 12.61 -7.43
N GLN A 12 1.81 12.48 -6.14
CA GLN A 12 1.39 11.19 -5.62
C GLN A 12 0.00 11.00 -6.21
N ASP A 13 -0.10 10.18 -7.26
CA ASP A 13 -1.40 9.75 -7.75
C ASP A 13 -2.22 9.27 -6.56
N LYS A 14 -3.50 9.65 -6.56
CA LYS A 14 -4.44 9.27 -5.51
C LYS A 14 -4.28 7.78 -5.25
N ARG A 15 -4.14 7.40 -3.98
CA ARG A 15 -4.02 6.00 -3.56
C ARG A 15 -5.06 5.17 -4.32
N PRO A 16 -4.65 4.21 -5.17
CA PRO A 16 -5.61 3.38 -5.86
C PRO A 16 -6.41 2.61 -4.80
N PRO A 17 -7.76 2.56 -4.93
CA PRO A 17 -8.59 1.78 -4.02
C PRO A 17 -8.06 0.35 -3.99
N GLY A 18 -8.06 -0.28 -2.80
CA GLY A 18 -7.63 -1.66 -2.66
C GLY A 18 -8.48 -2.54 -3.58
N LYS A 19 -7.86 -3.09 -4.62
CA LYS A 19 -8.54 -4.00 -5.55
C LYS A 19 -8.66 -5.36 -4.86
N LEU A 20 -9.81 -6.01 -5.00
CA LEU A 20 -10.03 -7.39 -4.54
C LEU A 20 -9.32 -8.34 -5.52
N ASN A 21 -8.86 -9.50 -5.06
CA ASN A 21 -8.26 -10.49 -5.96
C ASN A 21 -9.35 -11.18 -6.77
N THR A 22 -9.61 -10.68 -7.97
CA THR A 22 -10.55 -11.31 -8.91
C THR A 22 -10.05 -12.66 -9.43
N LEU A 23 -8.77 -13.00 -9.24
CA LEU A 23 -8.20 -14.29 -9.63
C LEU A 23 -8.85 -15.48 -8.90
N LEU A 24 -9.33 -15.28 -7.67
CA LEU A 24 -10.02 -16.32 -6.91
C LEU A 24 -11.38 -16.71 -7.52
N LEU A 25 -12.03 -15.80 -8.26
CA LEU A 25 -13.29 -16.09 -8.96
C LEU A 25 -13.10 -16.96 -10.22
N ASN A 26 -11.87 -17.15 -10.68
CA ASN A 26 -11.57 -18.00 -11.84
C ASN A 26 -11.57 -19.50 -11.48
N LEU A 27 -11.50 -19.85 -10.19
CA LEU A 27 -11.71 -21.24 -9.74
C LEU A 27 -13.22 -21.49 -9.56
N LEU A 28 -13.77 -22.41 -10.36
CA LEU A 28 -15.20 -22.76 -10.38
C LEU A 28 -15.74 -23.13 -8.98
N ALA A 29 -14.94 -23.86 -8.20
CA ALA A 29 -15.28 -24.25 -6.82
C ALA A 29 -15.46 -23.03 -5.89
N HIS A 30 -14.59 -22.03 -6.05
CA HIS A 30 -14.61 -20.83 -5.22
C HIS A 30 -15.79 -19.89 -5.57
N CYS A 31 -16.24 -19.92 -6.83
CA CYS A 31 -17.45 -19.22 -7.27
C CYS A 31 -18.72 -19.87 -6.69
N PHE A 32 -18.76 -21.21 -6.67
CA PHE A 32 -19.88 -21.96 -6.08
C PHE A 32 -20.02 -21.70 -4.57
N ASP A 33 -18.91 -21.77 -3.82
CA ASP A 33 -18.91 -21.50 -2.37
C ASP A 33 -19.26 -20.04 -2.05
N PHE A 34 -18.82 -19.11 -2.89
CA PHE A 34 -19.18 -17.70 -2.78
C PHE A 34 -20.68 -17.46 -2.98
N SER A 35 -21.27 -18.10 -4.00
CA SER A 35 -22.72 -18.02 -4.27
C SER A 35 -23.56 -18.61 -3.13
N ASN A 36 -23.13 -19.73 -2.57
CA ASN A 36 -23.80 -20.36 -1.43
C ASN A 36 -23.75 -19.49 -0.16
N GLN A 37 -22.61 -18.86 0.15
CA GLN A 37 -22.51 -17.97 1.31
C GLN A 37 -23.33 -16.68 1.15
N ILE A 38 -23.46 -16.15 -0.07
CA ILE A 38 -24.39 -15.04 -0.34
C ILE A 38 -25.83 -15.47 -0.07
N THR A 39 -26.22 -16.64 -0.57
CA THR A 39 -27.58 -17.16 -0.41
C THR A 39 -27.95 -17.38 1.06
N GLU A 40 -27.04 -17.95 1.86
CA GLU A 40 -27.27 -18.15 3.29
C GLU A 40 -27.38 -16.83 4.06
N LYS A 41 -26.48 -15.86 3.80
CA LYS A 41 -26.53 -14.55 4.49
C LYS A 41 -27.70 -13.68 4.06
N LEU A 42 -28.24 -13.89 2.87
CA LEU A 42 -29.49 -13.27 2.40
C LEU A 42 -30.72 -13.82 3.15
N LYS A 43 -30.74 -15.11 3.50
CA LYS A 43 -31.81 -15.69 4.31
C LYS A 43 -31.83 -15.08 5.72
N ASP A 44 -30.66 -14.86 6.31
CA ASP A 44 -30.51 -14.18 7.62
C ASP A 44 -31.03 -12.73 7.60
N LEU A 45 -30.95 -12.05 6.44
CA LEU A 45 -31.45 -10.68 6.23
C LEU A 45 -32.99 -10.61 6.06
N HIS A 46 -33.66 -11.73 5.74
CA HIS A 46 -35.11 -11.78 5.51
C HIS A 46 -35.92 -11.94 6.81
N ALA A 47 -35.31 -11.76 7.98
CA ALA A 47 -36.08 -11.50 9.20
C ALA A 47 -36.95 -10.25 8.96
N PRO A 48 -38.20 -10.20 9.46
CA PRO A 48 -39.06 -9.05 9.24
C PRO A 48 -38.47 -7.86 10.01
N ALA A 49 -37.63 -7.09 9.32
CA ALA A 49 -37.31 -5.74 9.75
C ALA A 49 -38.59 -4.95 9.52
N ASP A 50 -39.39 -4.87 10.59
CA ASP A 50 -40.47 -3.91 10.76
C ASP A 50 -39.97 -2.56 10.20
N ASN A 51 -40.82 -1.95 9.37
CA ASN A 51 -40.79 -0.55 8.90
C ASN A 51 -39.48 0.06 8.35
N ALA A 52 -38.42 -0.72 8.12
CA ALA A 52 -37.18 -0.20 7.50
C ALA A 52 -37.43 0.23 6.04
N THR A 53 -37.09 1.49 5.73
CA THR A 53 -37.19 2.06 4.37
C THR A 53 -36.37 1.22 3.36
N VAL A 54 -36.81 1.20 2.10
CA VAL A 54 -36.15 0.48 1.00
C VAL A 54 -34.64 0.80 0.92
N GLU A 55 -34.28 2.05 1.22
CA GLU A 55 -32.90 2.53 1.23
C GLU A 55 -32.05 1.87 2.32
N THR A 56 -32.62 1.64 3.50
CA THR A 56 -31.97 0.93 4.62
C THR A 56 -31.71 -0.53 4.24
N ARG A 57 -32.69 -1.19 3.62
CA ARG A 57 -32.55 -2.58 3.13
C ARG A 57 -31.49 -2.69 2.03
N TRP A 58 -31.46 -1.74 1.10
CA TRP A 58 -30.44 -1.69 0.05
C TRP A 58 -29.03 -1.44 0.60
N CYS A 59 -28.89 -0.59 1.61
CA CYS A 59 -27.63 -0.38 2.32
C CYS A 59 -27.15 -1.63 3.05
N GLN A 60 -28.04 -2.35 3.73
CA GLN A 60 -27.74 -3.61 4.41
C GLN A 60 -27.28 -4.69 3.43
N LEU A 61 -28.00 -4.87 2.32
CA LEU A 61 -27.63 -5.81 1.26
C LEU A 61 -26.23 -5.51 0.70
N ARG A 62 -25.95 -4.25 0.39
CA ARG A 62 -24.65 -3.82 -0.13
C ARG A 62 -23.51 -4.10 0.84
N ASN A 63 -23.75 -3.90 2.14
CA ASN A 63 -22.77 -4.15 3.18
C ASN A 63 -22.49 -5.65 3.34
N VAL A 64 -23.52 -6.51 3.27
CA VAL A 64 -23.36 -7.97 3.32
C VAL A 64 -22.60 -8.49 2.09
N ILE A 65 -22.96 -8.04 0.88
CA ILE A 65 -22.22 -8.42 -0.33
C ILE A 65 -20.76 -7.98 -0.24
N ARG A 66 -20.50 -6.76 0.24
CA ARG A 66 -19.13 -6.23 0.40
C ARG A 66 -18.32 -7.01 1.44
N SER A 67 -18.92 -7.42 2.56
CA SER A 67 -18.21 -8.17 3.60
C SER A 67 -17.85 -9.57 3.14
N ILE A 68 -18.77 -10.25 2.42
CA ILE A 68 -18.51 -11.58 1.83
C ILE A 68 -17.44 -11.47 0.74
N ALA A 69 -17.52 -10.47 -0.13
CA ALA A 69 -16.50 -10.22 -1.15
C ALA A 69 -15.11 -9.99 -0.53
N LEU A 70 -15.02 -9.26 0.59
CA LEU A 70 -13.75 -9.08 1.31
C LEU A 70 -13.25 -10.37 1.96
N LYS A 71 -14.15 -11.16 2.55
CA LYS A 71 -13.82 -12.42 3.22
C LYS A 71 -13.29 -13.47 2.25
N PHE A 72 -13.86 -13.54 1.05
CA PHE A 72 -13.50 -14.56 0.06
C PHE A 72 -12.44 -14.12 -0.93
N LEU A 73 -12.51 -12.89 -1.44
CA LEU A 73 -11.59 -12.46 -2.49
C LEU A 73 -10.24 -12.02 -1.91
N GLU A 74 -10.16 -11.90 -0.60
CA GLU A 74 -9.05 -11.27 0.12
C GLU A 74 -8.71 -9.89 -0.47
N ARG A 75 -7.94 -9.08 0.23
CA ARG A 75 -7.42 -7.87 -0.41
C ARG A 75 -6.25 -8.30 -1.29
N ALA A 76 -6.14 -7.76 -2.50
CA ALA A 76 -4.94 -7.96 -3.28
C ALA A 76 -3.72 -7.54 -2.48
N HIS A 77 -2.96 -8.53 -2.02
CA HIS A 77 -1.71 -8.30 -1.34
C HIS A 77 -0.80 -7.69 -2.39
N ARG A 78 -0.30 -6.49 -2.10
CA ARG A 78 0.65 -5.84 -2.99
C ARG A 78 1.91 -6.71 -2.96
N GLN A 79 2.29 -7.30 -4.10
CA GLN A 79 3.51 -8.10 -4.29
C GLN A 79 4.81 -7.27 -4.18
N HIS A 80 4.81 -6.26 -3.31
CA HIS A 80 5.94 -5.38 -3.06
C HIS A 80 6.24 -5.28 -1.56
N GLN A 81 5.69 -6.17 -0.74
CA GLN A 81 6.15 -6.27 0.65
C GLN A 81 7.61 -6.73 0.70
N ASP A 82 8.03 -7.54 -0.26
CA ASP A 82 9.36 -8.17 -0.25
C ASP A 82 10.45 -7.33 -0.91
N TRP A 83 10.11 -6.15 -1.47
CA TRP A 83 11.11 -5.26 -2.09
C TRP A 83 12.17 -4.75 -1.10
N PHE A 84 11.95 -4.95 0.20
CA PHE A 84 12.90 -4.60 1.26
C PHE A 84 13.24 -5.78 2.18
N ASP A 85 12.73 -6.98 1.94
CA ASP A 85 12.84 -8.10 2.88
C ASP A 85 14.15 -8.89 2.69
N ASP A 86 14.71 -8.88 1.47
CA ASP A 86 16.11 -9.21 1.25
C ASP A 86 16.99 -7.99 1.54
N ASN A 87 17.19 -7.83 2.84
CA ASN A 87 18.10 -6.97 3.55
C ASN A 87 19.53 -6.99 2.93
N ASP A 88 19.77 -6.20 1.89
CA ASP A 88 21.13 -5.87 1.48
C ASP A 88 21.72 -5.06 2.66
N ALA A 89 22.50 -5.72 3.53
CA ALA A 89 23.11 -5.12 4.72
C ALA A 89 23.84 -3.81 4.39
N ASN A 90 24.30 -3.68 3.14
CA ASN A 90 24.89 -2.49 2.59
C ASN A 90 23.92 -1.30 2.45
N ILE A 91 22.64 -1.53 2.14
CA ILE A 91 21.60 -0.48 2.08
C ILE A 91 21.22 -0.03 3.49
N SER A 92 21.03 -0.96 4.42
CA SER A 92 20.75 -0.66 5.83
C SER A 92 21.88 0.16 6.46
N LYS A 93 23.14 -0.23 6.20
CA LYS A 93 24.33 0.54 6.58
C LYS A 93 24.36 1.95 5.99
N LEU A 94 24.13 2.09 4.67
CA LEU A 94 24.08 3.42 4.04
C LEU A 94 22.95 4.30 4.57
N LEU A 95 21.80 3.72 4.92
CA LEU A 95 20.68 4.46 5.51
C LEU A 95 21.04 4.97 6.92
N ALA A 96 21.71 4.17 7.73
CA ALA A 96 22.22 4.58 9.04
C ALA A 96 23.25 5.71 8.91
N GLU A 97 24.21 5.59 7.99
CA GLU A 97 25.21 6.62 7.70
C GLU A 97 24.56 7.92 7.22
N LYS A 98 23.58 7.84 6.31
CA LYS A 98 22.82 8.99 5.80
C LYS A 98 22.10 9.72 6.94
N ASN A 99 21.52 8.98 7.88
CA ASN A 99 20.81 9.55 9.02
C ASN A 99 21.76 10.23 10.02
N GLY A 100 22.92 9.64 10.30
CA GLY A 100 23.97 10.27 11.12
C GLY A 100 24.49 11.56 10.49
N LEU A 101 24.78 11.53 9.17
CA LEU A 101 25.20 12.72 8.42
C LEU A 101 24.11 13.79 8.34
N HIS A 102 22.84 13.41 8.28
CA HIS A 102 21.73 14.36 8.32
C HIS A 102 21.68 15.10 9.65
N LYS A 103 21.84 14.37 10.78
CA LYS A 103 21.87 14.95 12.12
C LYS A 103 23.05 15.93 12.25
N ALA A 104 24.26 15.51 11.90
CA ALA A 104 25.44 16.38 11.91
C ALA A 104 25.29 17.59 10.97
N TYR A 105 24.63 17.43 9.82
CA TYR A 105 24.33 18.54 8.91
C TYR A 105 23.32 19.53 9.49
N MET A 106 22.31 19.06 10.24
CA MET A 106 21.36 19.94 10.94
C MET A 106 22.03 20.67 12.11
N ASP A 107 22.87 19.99 12.88
CA ASP A 107 23.50 20.52 14.09
C ASP A 107 24.60 21.53 13.79
N LEU A 108 25.46 21.26 12.81
CA LEU A 108 26.70 22.01 12.61
C LEU A 108 26.78 22.76 11.26
N ARG A 109 25.90 22.45 10.29
CA ARG A 109 25.80 23.07 8.93
C ARG A 109 27.14 23.40 8.22
N ILE A 110 28.22 22.69 8.50
CA ILE A 110 29.51 22.83 7.82
C ILE A 110 29.43 22.26 6.39
N ASP A 111 30.13 22.90 5.45
CA ASP A 111 30.13 22.52 4.03
C ASP A 111 30.62 21.08 3.77
N ALA A 112 31.57 20.58 4.57
CA ALA A 112 32.03 19.19 4.52
C ALA A 112 30.91 18.19 4.87
N THR A 113 30.19 18.42 5.98
CA THR A 113 29.09 17.55 6.43
C THR A 113 27.92 17.58 5.45
N LYS A 114 27.63 18.77 4.90
CA LYS A 114 26.65 18.95 3.84
C LYS A 114 27.02 18.14 2.59
N ALA A 115 28.28 18.24 2.13
CA ALA A 115 28.76 17.49 0.98
C ALA A 115 28.68 15.96 1.21
N ALA A 116 29.09 15.49 2.39
CA ALA A 116 28.99 14.09 2.79
C ALA A 116 27.53 13.58 2.77
N PHE A 117 26.59 14.34 3.34
CA PHE A 117 25.17 13.99 3.34
C PHE A 117 24.60 13.86 1.92
N PHE A 118 24.87 14.82 1.03
CA PHE A 118 24.37 14.76 -0.35
C PHE A 118 25.01 13.62 -1.16
N ARG A 119 26.28 13.28 -0.91
CA ARG A 119 26.94 12.10 -1.52
C ARG A 119 26.26 10.80 -1.07
N CYS A 120 26.10 10.61 0.23
CA CYS A 120 25.45 9.42 0.80
C CYS A 120 24.00 9.28 0.30
N ARG A 121 23.24 10.39 0.25
CA ARG A 121 21.88 10.40 -0.28
C ARG A 121 21.81 9.94 -1.74
N ARG A 122 22.76 10.34 -2.60
CA ARG A 122 22.81 9.90 -4.01
C ARG A 122 23.07 8.40 -4.12
N LEU A 123 23.99 7.87 -3.31
CA LEU A 123 24.32 6.43 -3.29
C LEU A 123 23.11 5.58 -2.88
N VAL A 124 22.39 5.98 -1.83
CA VAL A 124 21.14 5.32 -1.41
C VAL A 124 20.11 5.34 -2.55
N GLN A 125 19.93 6.47 -3.22
CA GLN A 125 18.98 6.57 -4.33
C GLN A 125 19.37 5.72 -5.54
N GLN A 126 20.66 5.58 -5.84
CA GLN A 126 21.15 4.72 -6.91
C GLN A 126 20.88 3.25 -6.60
N ARG A 127 21.20 2.79 -5.38
CA ARG A 127 20.94 1.39 -4.96
C ARG A 127 19.46 1.05 -4.99
N LEU A 128 18.62 1.92 -4.42
CA LEU A 128 17.17 1.72 -4.42
C LEU A 128 16.54 1.74 -5.82
N ARG A 129 17.15 2.43 -6.80
CA ARG A 129 16.69 2.39 -8.19
C ARG A 129 17.10 1.09 -8.88
N ARG A 130 18.28 0.58 -8.58
CA ARG A 130 18.79 -0.68 -9.16
C ARG A 130 17.97 -1.88 -8.68
N CYS A 131 17.57 -1.90 -7.41
CA CYS A 131 16.67 -2.91 -6.86
C CYS A 131 15.21 -2.80 -7.38
N ARG A 132 14.88 -1.79 -8.20
CA ARG A 132 13.50 -1.53 -8.67
C ARG A 132 13.24 -1.92 -10.13
N MET A 133 14.26 -2.39 -10.85
CA MET A 133 14.13 -2.81 -12.24
C MET A 133 14.35 -4.33 -12.33
N PRO A 134 13.36 -5.12 -12.76
CA PRO A 134 13.60 -6.48 -13.20
C PRO A 134 14.23 -6.44 -14.61
N GLU A 135 15.23 -7.28 -14.85
CA GLU A 135 15.57 -7.76 -16.21
C GLU A 135 14.49 -8.73 -16.70
#